data_AF-A0A515AAL9-F1
#
_entry.id   AF-A0A515AAL9-F1
#
_cell.length_a   1.000
_cell.length_b   1.000
_cell.length_c   1.000
_cell.angle_alpha   90.00
_cell.angle_beta   90.00
_cell.angle_gamma   90.00
#
_symmetry.space_group_name_H-M   'P 1'
#
loop_
_entity.id
_entity.type
_entity.pdbx_description
1 polymer ?
#
loop_
_entity_poly.entity_id
_entity_poly.type
_entity_poly.pdbx_seq_one_letter_code
_entity_poly.pdbx_strand_id
1 'polypeptide(L)' 'MSQTAPLRFDNCDLSGSTLTNCNLAGVVLTNCLLRGMKINGILVEELVTFYGK' A
#
# COMPACT_ATOMS: atom_id res chain seq x y z
N MET A 1 17.95 0.96 -19.70
CA MET A 1 17.22 -0.03 -18.88
C MET A 1 17.31 0.46 -17.45
N SER A 2 16.20 0.94 -16.86
CA SER A 2 16.23 1.34 -15.45
C SER A 2 16.04 0.09 -14.60
N GLN A 3 17.07 -0.30 -13.84
CA GLN A 3 16.95 -1.36 -12.84
C GLN A 3 16.19 -0.78 -11.65
N THR A 4 14.89 -1.03 -11.57
CA THR A 4 14.10 -0.67 -10.39
C THR A 4 14.24 -1.80 -9.38
N ALA A 5 15.11 -1.61 -8.38
CA ALA A 5 15.17 -2.51 -7.24
C ALA A 5 13.85 -2.43 -6.45
N PRO A 6 13.41 -3.53 -5.80
CA PRO A 6 12.24 -3.49 -4.93
C PRO A 6 12.48 -2.50 -3.78
N LEU A 7 11.51 -1.61 -3.56
CA LEU A 7 11.54 -0.68 -2.44
C LEU A 7 11.06 -1.40 -1.17
N ARG A 8 11.79 -1.22 -0.07
CA ARG A 8 11.42 -1.72 1.26
C ARG A 8 11.29 -0.53 2.21
N PHE A 9 10.12 -0.42 2.84
CA PHE A 9 9.88 0.50 3.96
C PHE A 9 9.82 -0.32 5.25
N ASP A 10 10.63 0.04 6.24
CA ASP A 10 10.74 -0.69 7.50
C ASP A 10 10.65 0.31 8.67
N ASN A 11 9.64 0.14 9.52
CA ASN A 11 9.31 1.06 10.63
C ASN A 11 9.18 2.54 10.21
N CYS A 12 8.70 2.82 8.99
CA CYS A 12 8.45 4.18 8.52
C CYS A 12 6.99 4.60 8.80
N ASP A 13 6.79 5.85 9.23
CA ASP A 13 5.49 6.49 9.18
C ASP A 13 5.24 7.02 7.76
N LEU A 14 4.25 6.46 7.08
CA LEU A 14 3.83 6.86 5.73
C LEU A 14 2.46 7.57 5.75
N SER A 15 1.99 8.02 6.93
CA SER A 15 0.71 8.72 7.05
C SER A 15 0.70 9.98 6.17
N GLY A 16 -0.41 10.18 5.44
CA GLY A 16 -0.57 11.28 4.48
C GLY A 16 0.27 11.19 3.20
N SER A 17 1.09 10.14 3.03
CA SER A 17 1.90 9.98 1.81
C SER A 17 1.05 9.61 0.60
N THR A 18 1.48 10.05 -0.59
CA THR A 18 0.88 9.67 -1.87
C THR A 18 1.93 9.01 -2.77
N LEU A 19 1.61 7.82 -3.29
CA LEU A 19 2.42 7.09 -4.27
C LEU A 19 1.78 7.24 -5.65
N THR A 20 2.37 8.04 -6.53
CA THR A 20 1.84 8.35 -7.87
C THR A 20 2.68 7.70 -8.96
N ASN A 21 2.04 7.10 -9.96
CA ASN A 21 2.69 6.44 -11.10
C ASN A 21 3.71 5.35 -10.69
N CYS A 22 3.48 4.68 -9.56
CA CYS A 22 4.30 3.56 -9.09
C CYS A 22 3.75 2.21 -9.57
N ASN A 23 4.64 1.29 -9.95
CA ASN A 23 4.26 -0.11 -10.08
C ASN A 23 4.21 -0.75 -8.68
N LEU A 24 3.01 -1.10 -8.22
CA LEU A 24 2.78 -1.74 -6.92
C LEU A 24 2.51 -3.25 -7.05
N ALA A 25 2.73 -3.84 -8.23
CA ALA A 25 2.56 -5.28 -8.43
C ALA A 25 3.48 -6.08 -7.49
N GLY A 26 2.89 -7.01 -6.74
CA GLY A 26 3.62 -7.85 -5.78
C GLY A 26 4.01 -7.16 -4.48
N VAL A 27 3.56 -5.93 -4.22
CA VAL A 27 3.75 -5.30 -2.90
C VAL A 27 3.00 -6.09 -1.83
N VAL A 28 3.70 -6.40 -0.75
CA VAL A 28 3.15 -7.09 0.43
C VAL A 28 3.15 -6.12 1.60
N LEU A 29 1.99 -5.92 2.21
CA LEU A 29 1.83 -5.15 3.45
C LEU A 29 1.69 -6.13 4.60
N THR A 30 2.62 -6.09 5.56
CA THR A 30 2.63 -6.99 6.72
C THR A 30 2.72 -6.15 7.99
N ASN A 31 1.83 -6.41 8.95
CA ASN A 31 1.78 -5.68 10.23
C ASN A 31 1.70 -4.15 10.08
N CYS A 32 1.07 -3.66 9.01
CA CYS A 32 0.90 -2.23 8.74
C CYS A 32 -0.45 -1.72 9.27
N LEU A 33 -0.50 -0.45 9.67
CA LEU A 33 -1.76 0.25 9.92
C LEU A 33 -2.39 0.66 8.60
N LEU A 34 -3.56 0.10 8.27
CA LEU A 34 -4.26 0.35 7.01
C LEU A 34 -5.35 1.43 7.10
N ARG A 35 -5.55 2.02 8.29
CA ARG A 35 -6.65 2.96 8.55
C ARG A 35 -6.57 4.17 7.64
N GLY A 36 -7.65 4.42 6.91
CA GLY A 36 -7.72 5.55 5.96
C GLY A 36 -6.86 5.39 4.70
N MET A 37 -6.17 4.26 4.52
CA MET A 37 -5.42 3.96 3.30
C MET A 37 -6.38 3.78 2.12
N LYS A 38 -6.03 4.38 0.98
CA LYS A 38 -6.83 4.31 -0.24
C LYS A 38 -6.04 3.73 -1.40
N ILE A 39 -6.66 2.82 -2.16
CA ILE A 39 -6.16 2.36 -3.46
C ILE A 39 -7.12 2.89 -4.51
N ASN A 40 -6.64 3.78 -5.39
CA ASN A 40 -7.45 4.45 -6.41
C ASN A 40 -8.75 5.09 -5.84
N GLY A 41 -8.64 5.69 -4.66
CA GLY A 41 -9.75 6.34 -3.96
C GLY A 41 -10.62 5.41 -3.09
N ILE A 42 -10.46 4.09 -3.21
CA ILE A 42 -11.23 3.09 -2.45
C ILE A 42 -10.55 2.80 -1.12
N LEU A 43 -11.30 2.82 -0.02
CA LEU A 43 -10.78 2.50 1.31
C LEU A 43 -10.41 1.01 1.40
N VAL A 44 -9.17 0.73 1.81
CA VAL A 44 -8.69 -0.66 1.91
C VAL A 44 -9.40 -1.43 3.02
N GLU A 45 -9.82 -0.77 4.09
CA GLU A 45 -10.61 -1.39 5.16
C GLU A 45 -11.95 -1.95 4.64
N GLU A 46 -12.59 -1.28 3.68
CA GLU A 46 -13.84 -1.76 3.06
C GLU A 46 -13.57 -3.01 2.20
N LEU A 47 -12.48 -3.01 1.43
CA LEU A 47 -12.06 -4.16 0.62
C LEU A 47 -11.76 -5.38 1.50
N VAL A 48 -10.96 -5.20 2.57
CA VAL A 48 -10.61 -6.30 3.48
C VAL A 48 -11.85 -6.84 4.20
N THR A 49 -12.79 -5.97 4.60
CA THR A 49 -14.05 -6.41 5.22
C THR A 49 -14.93 -7.21 4.26
N PHE A 50 -14.96 -6.83 2.98
CA PHE A 50 -15.76 -7.51 1.96
C PHE A 50 -15.18 -8.86 1.55
N TYR A 51 -13.87 -8.94 1.34
CA TYR A 51 -13.17 -10.14 0.86
C TYR A 51 -12.55 -11.00 1.97
N GLY A 52 -12.52 -10.53 3.21
CA GLY A 52 -12.04 -11.25 4.39
C GLY A 52 -13.08 -12.19 5.01
N LYS A 53 -14.18 -12.48 4.29
CA LYS A 53 -15.17 -13.51 4.61
C LYS A 53 -14.97 -14.73 3.72
#